data_AF-A0A0L0CBN1-F1
#
_entry.id   AF-A0A0L0CBN1-F1
#
_cell.length_a   1.000
_cell.length_b   1.000
_cell.length_c   1.000
_cell.angle_alpha   90.00
_cell.angle_beta   90.00
_cell.angle_gamma   90.00
#
_symmetry.space_group_name_H-M   'P 1'
#
loop_
_entity.id
_entity.type
_entity.pdbx_description
1 polymer ?
#
loop_
_entity_poly.entity_id
_entity_poly.type
_entity_poly.pdbx_seq_one_letter_code
_entity_poly.pdbx_strand_id
1 'polypeptide(L)'
;MSSIESKRVQYRKYLERAGVIDALSKALIKLYEEQNKPDDAIRFVRKFMCETCPDDAQFDAMKNDLEAALKKISLLEQDLERCKALIKKTPEEVAELLDSGFKALTEDEEHSASLLRKYLTADLLSEYKAVFTASPIEASLLDCVQSGFEHHDSSCGAYAADPESYDAFNKLFDPIIRDYHGQLENEKEQLQPDTDFGNVDDIENLDPEKKYISSTRIRIARNIEGFPYFPKLTEKQFIEVEEKVKSAVESFDGELAGAYFSMKDISAETQAEMVKRHILFKKGDEYLQDAGCYRFWPIGRGIFHNPAETFLVWVNEEDHLRIISMAKCGDLGDVYSRLVKALQELEKNLVFGRHARYGNLTACPTNLGTTLRASVHIRLPLLAQDTERLRTMAKDLNLQIRGTGGEHTAIEDGIMDISNCKRLGITEYELVKSLQEGIISLIKAEEELEAKK
;
A
#
# COMPACT_ATOMS: atom_id res chain seq x y z
N MET A 1 -42.84 38.77 -1.10
CA MET A 1 -43.33 37.84 -0.05
C MET A 1 -44.17 36.65 -0.57
N SER A 2 -44.64 36.61 -1.83
CA SER A 2 -45.54 35.51 -2.30
C SER A 2 -44.84 34.17 -2.67
N SER A 3 -43.52 34.14 -2.85
CA SER A 3 -42.79 32.92 -3.26
C SER A 3 -42.74 31.84 -2.17
N ILE A 4 -42.59 32.24 -0.90
CA ILE A 4 -42.49 31.30 0.24
C ILE A 4 -43.85 30.67 0.53
N GLU A 5 -44.91 31.47 0.43
CA GLU A 5 -46.26 31.02 0.72
C GLU A 5 -46.78 30.04 -0.33
N SER A 6 -46.46 30.29 -1.61
CA SER A 6 -46.70 29.35 -2.70
C SER A 6 -45.98 28.02 -2.49
N LYS A 7 -44.70 28.05 -2.10
CA LYS A 7 -43.92 26.84 -1.77
C LYS A 7 -44.54 26.05 -0.60
N ARG A 8 -45.00 26.73 0.46
CA ARG A 8 -45.68 26.08 1.60
C ARG A 8 -46.98 25.38 1.19
N VAL A 9 -47.79 26.04 0.36
CA VAL A 9 -49.05 25.48 -0.14
C VAL A 9 -48.79 24.25 -1.02
N GLN A 10 -47.80 24.31 -1.92
CA GLN A 10 -47.41 23.16 -2.74
C GLN A 10 -46.91 21.99 -1.90
N TYR A 11 -46.08 22.27 -0.89
CA TYR A 11 -45.56 21.23 0.01
C TYR A 11 -46.67 20.58 0.84
N ARG A 12 -47.62 21.37 1.36
CA ARG A 12 -48.79 20.83 2.07
C ARG A 12 -49.65 19.93 1.18
N LYS A 13 -49.94 20.36 -0.05
CA LYS A 13 -50.67 19.53 -1.02
C LYS A 13 -49.93 18.23 -1.34
N TYR A 14 -48.60 18.27 -1.38
CA TYR A 14 -47.78 17.07 -1.51
C TYR A 14 -47.98 16.11 -0.32
N LEU A 15 -47.89 16.60 0.92
CA LEU A 15 -48.07 15.77 2.12
C LEU A 15 -49.47 15.17 2.21
N GLU A 16 -50.50 15.92 1.83
CA GLU A 16 -51.88 15.44 1.75
C GLU A 16 -52.03 14.37 0.65
N ARG A 17 -51.50 14.62 -0.55
CA ARG A 17 -51.54 13.65 -1.67
C ARG A 17 -50.75 12.38 -1.37
N ALA A 18 -49.62 12.49 -0.67
CA ALA A 18 -48.78 11.36 -0.26
C ALA A 18 -49.36 10.60 0.95
N GLY A 19 -50.50 11.04 1.51
CA GLY A 19 -51.16 10.38 2.64
C GLY A 19 -50.50 10.60 4.00
N VAL A 20 -49.45 11.44 4.08
CA VAL A 20 -48.68 11.67 5.31
C VAL A 20 -49.53 12.33 6.38
N ILE A 21 -50.35 13.32 6.01
CA ILE A 21 -51.23 14.03 6.96
C ILE A 21 -52.31 13.10 7.51
N ASP A 22 -52.88 12.23 6.67
CA ASP A 22 -53.92 11.27 7.07
C ASP A 22 -53.34 10.19 8.01
N ALA A 23 -52.17 9.64 7.67
CA ALA A 23 -51.48 8.66 8.51
C ALA A 23 -51.09 9.22 9.89
N LEU A 24 -50.51 10.43 9.94
CA LEU A 24 -50.19 11.11 11.19
C LEU A 24 -51.43 11.41 12.02
N SER A 25 -52.51 11.89 11.38
CA SER A 25 -53.76 12.19 12.06
C SER A 25 -54.35 10.93 12.71
N LYS A 26 -54.38 9.81 11.99
CA LYS A 26 -54.85 8.52 12.53
C LYS A 26 -53.97 8.02 13.68
N ALA A 27 -52.65 8.18 13.59
CA ALA A 27 -51.72 7.82 14.67
C ALA A 27 -51.97 8.64 15.94
N LEU A 28 -52.14 9.95 15.80
CA LEU A 28 -52.41 10.86 16.91
C LEU A 28 -53.78 10.65 17.54
N ILE A 29 -54.81 10.36 16.73
CA ILE A 29 -56.16 10.02 17.23
C ILE A 29 -56.08 8.74 18.08
N LYS A 30 -55.42 7.69 17.61
CA LYS A 30 -55.26 6.46 18.40
C LYS A 30 -54.46 6.68 19.68
N LEU A 31 -53.38 7.45 19.63
CA LEU A 31 -52.63 7.81 20.84
C LEU A 31 -53.51 8.59 21.83
N TYR A 32 -54.41 9.45 21.34
CA TYR A 32 -55.37 10.18 22.15
C TYR A 32 -56.46 9.27 22.76
N GLU A 33 -56.89 8.24 22.05
CA GLU A 33 -57.89 7.27 22.52
C GLU A 33 -57.32 6.24 23.53
N GLU A 34 -56.00 6.06 23.58
CA GLU A 34 -55.34 5.13 24.49
C GLU A 34 -55.61 5.50 25.97
N GLN A 35 -56.18 4.55 26.73
CA GLN A 35 -56.58 4.78 28.13
C GLN A 35 -55.38 4.96 29.07
N ASN A 36 -54.31 4.20 28.83
CA ASN A 36 -53.04 4.33 29.54
C ASN A 36 -52.01 4.94 28.59
N LYS A 37 -51.71 6.23 28.76
CA LYS A 37 -50.76 6.92 27.89
C LYS A 37 -49.37 6.27 27.97
N PRO A 38 -48.75 5.90 26.84
CA PRO A 38 -47.40 5.35 26.86
C PRO A 38 -46.41 6.43 27.30
N ASP A 39 -45.40 6.05 28.08
CA ASP A 39 -44.33 6.96 28.51
C ASP A 39 -43.53 7.53 27.32
N ASP A 40 -43.46 6.77 26.21
CA ASP A 40 -42.86 7.19 24.93
C ASP A 40 -43.92 7.27 23.81
N ALA A 41 -44.53 8.44 23.69
CA ALA A 41 -45.50 8.76 22.65
C ALA A 41 -44.91 8.70 21.23
N ILE A 42 -43.61 8.98 21.06
CA ILE A 42 -42.95 8.99 19.75
C ILE A 42 -42.84 7.57 19.22
N ARG A 43 -42.44 6.62 20.07
CA ARG A 43 -42.37 5.20 19.72
C ARG A 43 -43.73 4.63 19.32
N PHE A 44 -44.80 5.04 20.00
CA PHE A 44 -46.17 4.65 19.65
C PHE A 44 -46.56 5.12 18.25
N VAL A 45 -46.34 6.40 17.94
CA VAL A 45 -46.64 6.97 16.62
C VAL A 45 -45.82 6.28 15.52
N ARG A 46 -44.52 6.02 15.75
CA ARG A 46 -43.65 5.30 14.81
C ARG A 46 -44.18 3.90 14.48
N LYS A 47 -44.55 3.13 15.50
CA LYS A 47 -45.13 1.79 15.34
C LYS A 47 -46.45 1.81 14.57
N PHE A 48 -47.29 2.81 14.82
CA PHE A 48 -48.58 2.92 14.15
C PHE A 48 -48.46 3.36 12.68
N MET A 49 -47.50 4.23 12.38
CA MET A 49 -47.25 4.68 11.01
C MET A 49 -46.53 3.64 10.14
N CYS A 50 -45.88 2.64 10.75
CA CYS A 50 -45.13 1.62 10.05
C CYS A 50 -45.28 0.26 10.76
N GLU A 51 -46.34 -0.49 10.39
CA GLU A 51 -46.67 -1.79 10.99
C GLU A 51 -45.55 -2.84 10.85
N THR A 52 -44.66 -2.66 9.88
CA THR A 52 -43.52 -3.54 9.58
C THR A 52 -42.17 -3.02 10.11
N CYS A 53 -42.14 -1.89 10.84
CA CYS A 53 -40.91 -1.36 11.41
C CYS A 53 -40.48 -2.20 12.62
N PRO A 54 -39.25 -2.77 12.64
CA PRO A 54 -38.72 -3.43 13.81
C PRO A 54 -38.78 -2.50 15.02
N ASP A 55 -39.18 -3.01 16.18
CA ASP A 55 -39.01 -2.26 17.42
C ASP A 55 -37.51 -2.17 17.80
N ASP A 56 -37.15 -1.29 18.74
CA ASP A 56 -35.74 -1.05 19.07
C ASP A 56 -35.05 -2.33 19.57
N ALA A 57 -35.77 -3.23 20.26
CA ALA A 57 -35.22 -4.50 20.71
C ALA A 57 -34.98 -5.47 19.54
N GLN A 58 -35.89 -5.50 18.56
CA GLN A 58 -35.71 -6.26 17.32
C GLN A 58 -34.56 -5.69 16.48
N PHE A 59 -34.44 -4.37 16.40
CA PHE A 59 -33.33 -3.71 15.71
C PHE A 59 -31.99 -4.05 16.37
N ASP A 60 -31.90 -3.93 17.70
CA ASP A 60 -30.69 -4.27 18.45
C ASP A 60 -30.35 -5.76 18.32
N ALA A 61 -31.35 -6.65 18.34
CA ALA A 61 -31.14 -8.07 18.10
C ALA A 61 -30.60 -8.35 16.68
N MET A 62 -31.22 -7.77 15.66
CA MET A 62 -30.75 -7.88 14.26
C MET A 62 -29.34 -7.31 14.07
N LYS A 63 -29.03 -6.20 14.75
CA LYS A 63 -27.70 -5.59 14.72
C LYS A 63 -26.66 -6.51 15.37
N ASN A 64 -26.96 -7.07 16.54
CA ASN A 64 -26.08 -8.03 17.22
C ASN A 64 -25.89 -9.32 16.40
N ASP A 65 -26.96 -9.83 15.77
CA ASP A 65 -26.89 -10.99 14.89
C ASP A 65 -26.05 -10.69 13.64
N LEU A 66 -26.19 -9.50 13.06
CA LEU A 66 -25.36 -9.04 11.95
C LEU A 66 -23.89 -8.95 12.35
N GLU A 67 -23.57 -8.34 13.49
CA GLU A 67 -22.20 -8.26 14.03
C GLU A 67 -21.60 -9.66 14.29
N ALA A 68 -22.39 -10.57 14.88
CA ALA A 68 -21.98 -11.94 15.12
C ALA A 68 -21.77 -12.74 13.82
N ALA A 69 -22.65 -12.57 12.83
CA ALA A 69 -22.54 -13.21 11.53
C ALA A 69 -21.31 -12.70 10.76
N LEU A 70 -21.08 -11.39 10.73
CA LEU A 70 -19.90 -10.78 10.10
C LEU A 70 -18.60 -11.29 10.75
N LYS A 71 -18.56 -11.38 12.08
CA LYS A 71 -17.41 -11.97 12.79
C LYS A 71 -17.19 -13.43 12.43
N LYS A 72 -18.26 -14.22 12.31
CA LYS A 72 -18.18 -15.63 11.92
C LYS A 72 -17.72 -15.81 10.48
N ILE A 73 -18.23 -15.01 9.55
CA ILE A 73 -17.79 -15.01 8.14
C ILE A 73 -16.30 -14.72 8.09
N SER A 74 -15.84 -13.67 8.78
CA SER A 74 -14.42 -13.30 8.82
C SER A 74 -13.54 -14.45 9.34
N LEU A 75 -13.96 -15.15 10.39
CA LEU A 75 -13.23 -16.32 10.92
C LEU A 75 -13.19 -17.48 9.91
N LEU A 76 -14.32 -17.79 9.28
CA LEU A 76 -14.39 -18.87 8.28
C LEU A 76 -13.57 -18.58 7.03
N GLU A 77 -13.55 -17.33 6.58
CA GLU A 77 -12.69 -16.88 5.47
C GLU A 77 -11.21 -17.04 5.83
N GLN A 78 -10.81 -16.68 7.05
CA GLN A 78 -9.45 -16.89 7.55
C GLN A 78 -9.08 -18.38 7.61
N ASP A 79 -9.98 -19.23 8.13
CA ASP A 79 -9.75 -20.67 8.21
C ASP A 79 -9.66 -21.30 6.82
N LEU A 80 -10.50 -20.88 5.87
CA LEU A 80 -10.45 -21.34 4.49
C LEU A 80 -9.12 -20.99 3.84
N GLU A 81 -8.67 -19.75 4.01
CA GLU A 81 -7.40 -19.28 3.45
C GLU A 81 -6.21 -20.01 4.08
N ARG A 82 -6.25 -20.23 5.40
CA ARG A 82 -5.22 -21.03 6.09
C ARG A 82 -5.19 -22.46 5.58
N CYS A 83 -6.35 -23.09 5.38
CA CYS A 83 -6.43 -24.44 4.82
C CYS A 83 -5.84 -24.49 3.40
N LYS A 84 -6.21 -23.52 2.55
CA LYS A 84 -5.67 -23.41 1.18
C LYS A 84 -4.15 -23.24 1.17
N ALA A 85 -3.61 -22.40 2.05
CA ALA A 85 -2.17 -22.15 2.15
C ALA A 85 -1.37 -23.38 2.63
N LEU A 86 -2.01 -24.36 3.27
CA LEU A 86 -1.39 -25.62 3.69
C LEU A 86 -1.43 -26.71 2.61
N ILE A 87 -2.21 -26.53 1.54
CA ILE A 87 -2.27 -27.48 0.42
C ILE A 87 -1.01 -27.32 -0.41
N LYS A 88 -0.15 -28.35 -0.38
CA LYS A 88 1.00 -28.45 -1.27
C LYS A 88 0.55 -29.02 -2.62
N LYS A 89 0.77 -28.25 -3.68
CA LYS A 89 0.55 -28.71 -5.05
C LYS A 89 1.62 -29.71 -5.45
N THR A 90 1.27 -30.74 -6.22
CA THR A 90 2.29 -31.64 -6.79
C THR A 90 3.04 -30.94 -7.92
N PRO A 91 4.25 -31.39 -8.28
CA PRO A 91 4.97 -30.83 -9.42
C PRO A 91 4.17 -30.87 -10.73
N GLU A 92 3.34 -31.89 -10.93
CA GLU A 92 2.45 -32.01 -12.10
C GLU A 92 1.36 -30.94 -12.09
N GLU A 93 0.71 -30.71 -10.95
CA GLU A 93 -0.30 -29.64 -10.81
C GLU A 93 0.32 -28.25 -11.01
N VAL A 94 1.55 -28.04 -10.52
CA VAL A 94 2.29 -26.79 -10.76
C VAL A 94 2.56 -26.60 -12.26
N ALA A 95 3.01 -27.64 -12.95
CA ALA A 95 3.28 -27.58 -14.38
C ALA A 95 1.99 -27.31 -15.20
N GLU A 96 0.86 -27.93 -14.86
CA GLU A 96 -0.43 -27.68 -15.51
C GLU A 96 -0.90 -26.23 -15.32
N LEU A 97 -0.78 -25.70 -14.11
CA LEU A 97 -1.13 -24.31 -13.81
C LEU A 97 -0.23 -23.33 -14.57
N LEU A 98 1.08 -23.60 -14.63
CA LEU A 98 2.02 -22.83 -15.42
C LEU A 98 1.63 -22.79 -16.90
N ASP A 99 1.24 -23.93 -17.48
CA ASP A 99 0.77 -24.00 -18.86
C ASP A 99 -0.52 -23.22 -19.10
N SER A 100 -1.50 -23.36 -18.19
CA SER A 100 -2.77 -22.62 -18.31
C SER A 100 -2.59 -21.12 -18.17
N GLY A 101 -1.79 -20.66 -17.21
CA GLY A 101 -1.56 -19.24 -16.96
C GLY A 101 -0.75 -18.60 -18.06
N PHE A 102 0.28 -19.29 -18.58
CA PHE A 102 1.04 -18.82 -19.73
C PHE A 102 0.17 -18.67 -20.98
N LYS A 103 -0.73 -19.64 -21.22
CA LYS A 103 -1.67 -19.58 -22.34
C LYS A 103 -2.61 -18.38 -22.19
N ALA A 104 -3.23 -18.19 -21.02
CA ALA A 104 -4.12 -17.06 -20.77
C ALA A 104 -3.41 -15.71 -20.96
N LEU A 105 -2.20 -15.57 -20.40
CA LEU A 105 -1.38 -14.35 -20.51
C LEU A 105 -1.01 -14.01 -21.96
N THR A 106 -0.77 -15.03 -22.80
CA THR A 106 -0.36 -14.81 -24.19
C THR A 106 -1.54 -14.59 -25.15
N GLU A 107 -2.70 -15.18 -24.86
CA GLU A 107 -3.95 -15.02 -25.63
C GLU A 107 -4.67 -13.68 -25.37
N ASP A 108 -4.42 -13.02 -24.24
CA ASP A 108 -4.98 -11.68 -23.98
C ASP A 108 -4.32 -10.64 -24.90
N GLU A 109 -5.01 -10.14 -25.92
CA GLU A 109 -4.43 -9.12 -26.83
C GLU A 109 -4.51 -7.69 -26.26
N GLU A 110 -5.34 -7.44 -25.24
CA GLU A 110 -5.59 -6.11 -24.67
C GLU A 110 -4.44 -5.68 -23.75
N HIS A 111 -3.92 -6.61 -22.94
CA HIS A 111 -2.90 -6.32 -21.94
C HIS A 111 -1.53 -6.87 -22.33
N SER A 112 -0.87 -6.20 -23.28
CA SER A 112 0.44 -6.63 -23.84
C SER A 112 1.67 -5.96 -23.24
N ALA A 113 1.49 -4.99 -22.34
CA ALA A 113 2.59 -4.21 -21.78
C ALA A 113 3.33 -4.89 -20.61
N SER A 114 2.80 -5.99 -20.07
CA SER A 114 3.40 -6.69 -18.93
C SER A 114 4.82 -7.19 -19.22
N LEU A 115 5.78 -6.89 -18.32
CA LEU A 115 7.15 -7.39 -18.44
C LEU A 115 7.22 -8.92 -18.30
N LEU A 116 6.36 -9.52 -17.47
CA LEU A 116 6.24 -10.99 -17.39
C LEU A 116 5.92 -11.56 -18.77
N ARG A 117 4.89 -11.04 -19.44
CA ARG A 117 4.50 -11.50 -20.78
C ARG A 117 5.62 -11.30 -21.81
N LYS A 118 6.33 -10.18 -21.71
CA LYS A 118 7.42 -9.84 -22.64
C LYS A 118 8.58 -10.84 -22.54
N TYR A 119 8.92 -11.31 -21.34
CA TYR A 119 10.14 -12.08 -21.09
C TYR A 119 9.94 -13.56 -20.78
N LEU A 120 8.75 -13.98 -20.33
CA LEU A 120 8.43 -15.40 -20.20
C LEU A 120 8.08 -15.93 -21.59
N THR A 121 8.97 -16.73 -22.18
CA THR A 121 8.73 -17.40 -23.47
C THR A 121 8.31 -18.86 -23.26
N ALA A 122 7.75 -19.50 -24.29
CA ALA A 122 7.38 -20.91 -24.22
C ALA A 122 8.58 -21.84 -23.94
N ASP A 123 9.75 -21.51 -24.50
CA ASP A 123 10.99 -22.23 -24.26
C ASP A 123 11.44 -22.05 -22.80
N LEU A 124 11.37 -20.82 -22.28
CA LEU A 124 11.76 -20.52 -20.90
C LEU A 124 10.80 -21.14 -19.88
N LEU A 125 9.50 -21.13 -20.16
CA LEU A 125 8.50 -21.84 -19.37
C LEU A 125 8.84 -23.33 -19.30
N SER A 126 9.12 -23.94 -20.45
CA SER A 126 9.49 -25.36 -20.53
C SER A 126 10.76 -25.68 -19.74
N GLU A 127 11.75 -24.78 -19.74
CA GLU A 127 12.98 -24.91 -18.96
C GLU A 127 12.69 -24.87 -17.44
N TYR A 128 11.82 -23.96 -16.98
CA TYR A 128 11.60 -23.70 -15.56
C TYR A 128 10.45 -24.47 -14.91
N LYS A 129 9.60 -25.16 -15.68
CA LYS A 129 8.44 -25.93 -15.18
C LYS A 129 8.74 -26.88 -14.02
N ALA A 130 9.90 -27.54 -14.06
CA ALA A 130 10.30 -28.53 -13.07
C ALA A 130 11.43 -28.01 -12.14
N VAL A 131 11.75 -26.72 -12.20
CA VAL A 131 12.78 -26.09 -11.38
C VAL A 131 12.16 -25.57 -10.09
N PHE A 132 12.80 -25.91 -8.98
CA PHE A 132 12.47 -25.44 -7.65
C PHE A 132 13.73 -24.89 -6.98
N THR A 133 13.57 -23.88 -6.12
CA THR A 133 14.65 -23.42 -5.24
C THR A 133 14.99 -24.48 -4.19
N ALA A 134 16.09 -24.28 -3.45
CA ALA A 134 16.58 -25.29 -2.54
C ALA A 134 15.61 -25.60 -1.38
N SER A 135 15.70 -26.84 -0.90
CA SER A 135 15.06 -27.27 0.35
C SER A 135 15.58 -26.41 1.51
N PRO A 136 14.73 -25.99 2.48
CA PRO A 136 13.36 -26.45 2.72
C PRO A 136 12.25 -25.61 2.09
N ILE A 137 12.57 -24.58 1.29
CA ILE A 137 11.57 -23.63 0.77
C ILE A 137 10.89 -24.20 -0.48
N GLU A 138 11.68 -24.72 -1.42
CA GLU A 138 11.19 -25.36 -2.65
C GLU A 138 10.16 -24.47 -3.38
N ALA A 139 10.56 -23.24 -3.67
CA ALA A 139 9.75 -22.29 -4.44
C ALA A 139 9.80 -22.62 -5.93
N SER A 140 8.64 -22.61 -6.58
CA SER A 140 8.49 -22.86 -8.01
C SER A 140 8.38 -21.55 -8.79
N LEU A 141 8.48 -21.63 -10.12
CA LEU A 141 8.17 -20.48 -10.98
C LEU A 141 6.72 -19.99 -10.77
N LEU A 142 5.77 -20.90 -10.52
CA LEU A 142 4.37 -20.55 -10.30
C LEU A 142 4.21 -19.64 -9.08
N ASP A 143 4.92 -19.95 -7.98
CA ASP A 143 4.93 -19.11 -6.79
C ASP A 143 5.41 -17.68 -7.10
N CYS A 144 6.19 -17.50 -8.17
CA CYS A 144 6.73 -16.21 -8.58
C CYS A 144 5.84 -15.43 -9.56
N VAL A 145 5.06 -16.11 -10.39
CA VAL A 145 4.34 -15.48 -11.52
C VAL A 145 2.81 -15.53 -11.40
N GLN A 146 2.28 -16.18 -10.36
CA GLN A 146 0.83 -16.34 -10.15
C GLN A 146 0.06 -15.02 -10.29
N SER A 147 0.57 -13.93 -9.69
CA SER A 147 -0.05 -12.60 -9.78
C SER A 147 -0.16 -12.10 -11.23
N GLY A 148 0.88 -12.26 -12.03
CA GLY A 148 0.86 -11.86 -13.44
C GLY A 148 0.01 -12.76 -14.33
N PHE A 149 -0.29 -14.00 -13.92
CA PHE A 149 -1.24 -14.88 -14.59
C PHE A 149 -2.70 -14.56 -14.28
N GLU A 150 -2.99 -14.00 -13.11
CA GLU A 150 -4.35 -13.53 -12.78
C GLU A 150 -4.59 -12.08 -13.26
N HIS A 151 -3.53 -11.26 -13.31
CA HIS A 151 -3.62 -9.83 -13.63
C HIS A 151 -2.70 -9.45 -14.80
N HIS A 152 -3.17 -9.65 -16.02
CA HIS A 152 -2.40 -9.41 -17.24
C HIS A 152 -2.03 -7.93 -17.47
N ASP A 153 -2.77 -7.01 -16.87
CA ASP A 153 -2.54 -5.57 -16.87
C ASP A 153 -1.37 -5.13 -15.97
N SER A 154 -0.81 -6.05 -15.18
CA SER A 154 0.38 -5.84 -14.35
C SER A 154 1.55 -5.29 -15.16
N SER A 155 2.14 -4.19 -14.71
CA SER A 155 3.38 -3.66 -15.31
C SER A 155 4.55 -4.64 -15.22
N CYS A 156 4.72 -5.31 -14.07
CA CYS A 156 5.75 -6.32 -13.86
C CYS A 156 5.20 -7.76 -13.97
N GLY A 157 4.27 -8.13 -13.09
CA GLY A 157 3.63 -9.46 -13.06
C GLY A 157 4.42 -10.56 -12.36
N ALA A 158 5.56 -10.26 -11.74
CA ALA A 158 6.40 -11.23 -11.05
C ALA A 158 6.82 -10.75 -9.66
N TYR A 159 6.86 -11.68 -8.71
CA TYR A 159 7.41 -11.51 -7.36
C TYR A 159 8.37 -12.67 -7.09
N ALA A 160 9.52 -12.41 -6.48
CA ALA A 160 10.35 -13.49 -5.96
C ALA A 160 9.64 -14.16 -4.77
N ALA A 161 9.72 -15.48 -4.70
CA ALA A 161 9.15 -16.27 -3.60
C ALA A 161 10.13 -16.43 -2.43
N ASP A 162 11.42 -16.37 -2.72
CA ASP A 162 12.54 -16.36 -1.78
C ASP A 162 13.77 -15.65 -2.40
N PRO A 163 14.87 -15.43 -1.66
CA PRO A 163 16.07 -14.83 -2.22
C PRO A 163 16.67 -15.58 -3.41
N GLU A 164 16.66 -16.92 -3.37
CA GLU A 164 17.25 -17.79 -4.42
C GLU A 164 16.47 -17.73 -5.74
N SER A 165 15.19 -17.35 -5.71
CA SER A 165 14.34 -17.18 -6.90
C SER A 165 14.98 -16.27 -7.96
N TYR A 166 15.74 -15.26 -7.53
CA TYR A 166 16.46 -14.35 -8.43
C TYR A 166 17.59 -15.02 -9.24
N ASP A 167 18.15 -16.11 -8.72
CA ASP A 167 19.19 -16.91 -9.36
C ASP A 167 18.61 -18.13 -10.07
N ALA A 168 17.69 -18.85 -9.41
CA ALA A 168 17.04 -20.04 -9.98
C ALA A 168 16.24 -19.71 -11.26
N PHE A 169 15.55 -18.56 -11.27
CA PHE A 169 14.75 -18.09 -12.41
C PHE A 169 15.39 -16.87 -13.10
N ASN A 170 16.71 -16.76 -13.07
CA ASN A 170 17.45 -15.58 -13.51
C ASN A 170 17.17 -15.16 -14.96
N LYS A 171 17.00 -16.11 -15.89
CA LYS A 171 16.71 -15.81 -17.30
C LYS A 171 15.36 -15.10 -17.48
N LEU A 172 14.47 -15.16 -16.49
CA LEU A 172 13.25 -14.36 -16.42
C LEU A 172 13.47 -13.07 -15.63
N PHE A 173 14.01 -13.16 -14.42
CA PHE A 173 14.12 -12.00 -13.52
C PHE A 173 15.12 -10.95 -14.01
N ASP A 174 16.33 -11.33 -14.45
CA ASP A 174 17.35 -10.36 -14.89
C ASP A 174 16.85 -9.45 -16.02
N PRO A 175 16.24 -9.93 -17.12
CA PRO A 175 15.73 -9.03 -18.15
C PRO A 175 14.54 -8.17 -17.67
N ILE A 176 13.64 -8.69 -16.81
CA ILE A 176 12.57 -7.88 -16.20
C ILE A 176 13.17 -6.74 -15.37
N ILE A 177 14.15 -7.05 -14.51
CA ILE A 177 14.84 -6.08 -13.65
C ILE A 177 15.54 -5.02 -14.51
N ARG A 178 16.30 -5.46 -15.52
CA ARG A 178 17.01 -4.53 -16.40
C ARG A 178 16.06 -3.64 -17.19
N ASP A 179 14.96 -4.16 -17.70
CA ASP A 179 13.98 -3.36 -18.43
C ASP A 179 13.32 -2.32 -17.51
N TYR A 180 12.75 -2.77 -16.39
CA TYR A 180 12.04 -1.90 -15.46
C TYR A 180 12.93 -0.76 -14.92
N HIS A 181 14.18 -1.07 -14.57
CA HIS A 181 15.11 -0.10 -13.99
C HIS A 181 15.92 0.69 -15.04
N GLY A 182 15.66 0.50 -16.34
CA GLY A 182 16.36 1.21 -17.42
C GLY A 182 17.85 0.84 -17.55
N GLN A 183 18.17 -0.43 -17.30
CA GLN A 183 19.51 -1.01 -17.27
C GLN A 183 19.72 -2.08 -18.37
N LEU A 184 18.91 -2.10 -19.44
CA LEU A 184 19.02 -3.09 -20.53
C LEU A 184 20.40 -3.11 -21.18
N GLU A 185 21.00 -1.94 -21.36
CA GLU A 185 22.33 -1.76 -21.97
C GLU A 185 23.47 -1.92 -20.95
N ASN A 186 23.17 -2.14 -19.67
CA ASN A 186 24.18 -2.30 -18.63
C ASN A 186 24.72 -3.74 -18.61
N GLU A 187 25.95 -3.90 -19.07
CA GLU A 187 26.65 -5.19 -19.14
C GLU A 187 27.40 -5.55 -17.84
N LYS A 188 27.38 -4.71 -16.80
CA LYS A 188 28.09 -4.98 -15.55
C LYS A 188 27.51 -6.20 -14.83
N GLU A 189 28.38 -6.99 -14.21
CA GLU A 189 27.98 -8.09 -13.32
C GLU A 189 27.28 -7.59 -12.05
N GLN A 190 27.75 -6.47 -11.50
CA GLN A 190 27.10 -5.75 -10.41
C GLN A 190 26.23 -4.64 -10.99
N LEU A 191 24.91 -4.77 -10.91
CA LEU A 191 24.01 -3.71 -11.33
C LEU A 191 23.80 -2.67 -10.23
N GLN A 192 23.79 -3.07 -8.96
CA GLN A 192 23.64 -2.17 -7.81
C GLN A 192 24.97 -1.98 -7.06
N PRO A 193 25.48 -0.74 -6.92
CA PRO A 193 26.66 -0.46 -6.08
C PRO A 193 26.43 -0.80 -4.60
N ASP A 194 27.49 -0.87 -3.81
CA ASP A 194 27.38 -1.05 -2.36
C ASP A 194 26.55 0.07 -1.72
N THR A 195 25.91 -0.23 -0.60
CA THR A 195 25.10 0.75 0.12
C THR A 195 25.99 1.88 0.61
N ASP A 196 25.56 3.11 0.30
CA ASP A 196 26.24 4.32 0.73
C ASP A 196 25.20 5.38 1.10
N PHE A 197 25.20 5.75 2.38
CA PHE A 197 24.32 6.79 2.92
C PHE A 197 24.97 8.18 2.89
N GLY A 198 26.25 8.27 2.48
CA GLY A 198 27.01 9.49 2.39
C GLY A 198 27.05 10.28 3.70
N ASN A 199 27.28 11.59 3.58
CA ASN A 199 27.16 12.50 4.71
C ASN A 199 25.73 13.06 4.78
N VAL A 200 24.97 12.61 5.78
CA VAL A 200 23.57 13.03 5.96
C VAL A 200 23.41 14.54 6.18
N ASP A 201 24.46 15.21 6.66
CA ASP A 201 24.47 16.66 6.88
C ASP A 201 24.51 17.47 5.57
N ASP A 202 24.81 16.83 4.44
CA ASP A 202 24.79 17.46 3.10
C ASP A 202 23.38 17.51 2.48
N ILE A 203 22.40 16.91 3.16
CA ILE A 203 20.99 16.92 2.75
C ILE A 203 20.28 18.06 3.46
N GLU A 204 19.71 18.96 2.68
CA GLU A 204 19.22 20.25 3.17
C GLU A 204 17.70 20.23 3.41
N ASN A 205 17.22 21.22 4.16
CA ASN A 205 15.80 21.55 4.15
C ASN A 205 15.46 22.26 2.82
N LEU A 206 14.62 21.61 2.03
CA LEU A 206 14.29 22.02 0.65
C LEU A 206 13.36 23.24 0.58
N ASP A 207 12.65 23.54 1.67
CA ASP A 207 11.71 24.66 1.75
C ASP A 207 11.62 25.20 3.20
N PRO A 208 12.66 25.91 3.67
CA PRO A 208 12.71 26.41 5.06
C PRO A 208 11.57 27.37 5.41
N GLU A 209 11.11 28.14 4.41
CA GLU A 209 10.00 29.09 4.55
C GLU A 209 8.61 28.43 4.46
N LYS A 210 8.55 27.12 4.19
CA LYS A 210 7.32 26.30 4.13
C LYS A 210 6.29 26.83 3.13
N LYS A 211 6.76 27.35 1.99
CA LYS A 211 5.93 27.97 0.97
C LYS A 211 5.36 26.96 -0.03
N TYR A 212 6.10 25.90 -0.35
CA TYR A 212 5.81 24.98 -1.43
C TYR A 212 5.59 23.54 -0.96
N ILE A 213 6.38 23.06 0.00
CA ILE A 213 6.39 21.65 0.41
C ILE A 213 5.56 21.47 1.68
N SER A 214 4.55 20.60 1.58
CA SER A 214 3.65 20.25 2.69
C SER A 214 4.18 19.09 3.54
N SER A 215 4.82 18.09 2.93
CA SER A 215 5.39 16.95 3.64
C SER A 215 6.50 16.28 2.84
N THR A 216 7.45 15.71 3.55
CA THR A 216 8.55 14.92 3.00
C THR A 216 8.51 13.53 3.61
N ARG A 217 8.76 12.50 2.79
CA ARG A 217 8.68 11.10 3.20
C ARG A 217 9.72 10.27 2.48
N ILE A 218 10.51 9.50 3.22
CA ILE A 218 11.42 8.50 2.66
C ILE A 218 11.03 7.13 3.19
N ARG A 219 10.94 6.15 2.30
CA ARG A 219 10.72 4.74 2.65
C ARG A 219 11.78 3.85 2.05
N ILE A 220 12.16 2.83 2.80
CA ILE A 220 13.03 1.73 2.38
C ILE A 220 12.33 0.42 2.70
N ALA A 221 12.57 -0.62 1.89
CA ALA A 221 12.19 -1.99 2.19
C ALA A 221 13.42 -2.82 2.60
N ARG A 222 13.23 -3.74 3.54
CA ARG A 222 14.24 -4.71 3.95
C ARG A 222 13.60 -6.05 4.25
N ASN A 223 14.27 -7.12 3.84
CA ASN A 223 13.91 -8.48 4.20
C ASN A 223 14.99 -9.12 5.06
N ILE A 224 14.60 -9.68 6.20
CA ILE A 224 15.49 -10.39 7.12
C ILE A 224 16.05 -11.66 6.43
N GLU A 225 17.36 -11.86 6.49
CA GLU A 225 18.04 -13.05 5.98
C GLU A 225 17.55 -14.34 6.69
N GLY A 226 17.49 -15.44 5.95
CA GLY A 226 17.05 -16.75 6.45
C GLY A 226 15.53 -16.98 6.38
N PHE A 227 14.77 -16.00 5.88
CA PHE A 227 13.34 -16.14 5.62
C PHE A 227 13.04 -16.06 4.11
N PRO A 228 12.09 -16.86 3.59
CA PRO A 228 11.53 -16.63 2.25
C PRO A 228 10.68 -15.35 2.25
N TYR A 229 10.13 -14.98 1.09
CA TYR A 229 9.19 -13.86 0.98
C TYR A 229 7.74 -14.32 1.14
N PHE A 230 6.79 -13.38 1.11
CA PHE A 230 5.38 -13.66 1.37
C PHE A 230 4.74 -14.80 0.55
N PRO A 231 5.18 -15.17 -0.68
CA PRO A 231 4.60 -16.32 -1.39
C PRO A 231 4.88 -17.66 -0.68
N LYS A 232 6.00 -17.75 0.08
CA LYS A 232 6.43 -18.99 0.75
C LYS A 232 6.64 -18.86 2.26
N LEU A 233 6.52 -17.66 2.81
CA LEU A 233 6.55 -17.42 4.25
C LEU A 233 5.42 -18.19 4.94
N THR A 234 5.75 -19.01 5.92
CA THR A 234 4.76 -19.80 6.68
C THR A 234 4.14 -18.97 7.80
N GLU A 235 2.96 -19.37 8.31
CA GLU A 235 2.31 -18.70 9.44
C GLU A 235 3.24 -18.56 10.66
N LYS A 236 4.05 -19.60 10.94
CA LYS A 236 5.05 -19.58 12.02
C LYS A 236 6.14 -18.54 11.74
N GLN A 237 6.63 -18.47 10.50
CA GLN A 237 7.66 -17.50 10.12
C GLN A 237 7.14 -16.06 10.10
N PHE A 238 5.87 -15.82 9.75
CA PHE A 238 5.24 -14.51 9.92
C PHE A 238 5.37 -14.02 11.38
N ILE A 239 5.07 -14.89 12.35
CA ILE A 239 5.22 -14.58 13.77
C ILE A 239 6.70 -14.39 14.15
N GLU A 240 7.61 -15.25 13.66
CA GLU A 240 9.04 -15.13 13.96
C GLU A 240 9.65 -13.82 13.43
N VAL A 241 9.27 -13.38 12.22
CA VAL A 241 9.65 -12.07 11.67
C VAL A 241 9.11 -10.96 12.57
N GLU A 242 7.83 -11.04 12.98
CA GLU A 242 7.20 -10.06 13.87
C GLU A 242 7.99 -9.90 15.19
N GLU A 243 8.30 -11.01 15.86
CA GLU A 243 9.01 -11.02 17.14
C GLU A 243 10.47 -10.54 17.01
N LYS A 244 11.14 -10.87 15.91
CA LYS A 244 12.48 -10.33 15.61
C LYS A 244 12.45 -8.82 15.46
N VAL A 245 11.46 -8.27 14.74
CA VAL A 245 11.33 -6.82 14.57
C VAL A 245 10.94 -6.15 15.89
N LYS A 246 9.99 -6.70 16.65
CA LYS A 246 9.64 -6.20 18.00
C LYS A 246 10.89 -6.08 18.89
N SER A 247 11.68 -7.14 18.96
CA SER A 247 12.92 -7.15 19.75
C SER A 247 13.93 -6.12 19.26
N ALA A 248 14.05 -5.93 17.94
CA ALA A 248 14.98 -4.97 17.37
C ALA A 248 14.59 -3.51 17.62
N VAL A 249 13.30 -3.18 17.65
CA VAL A 249 12.83 -1.80 17.91
C VAL A 249 12.77 -1.45 19.40
N GLU A 250 12.89 -2.42 20.30
CA GLU A 250 12.97 -2.17 21.76
C GLU A 250 14.23 -1.38 22.15
N SER A 251 15.32 -1.47 21.36
CA SER A 251 16.54 -0.72 21.62
C SER A 251 16.46 0.75 21.19
N PHE A 252 15.37 1.16 20.51
CA PHE A 252 15.23 2.51 20.00
C PHE A 252 15.09 3.53 21.14
N ASP A 253 15.90 4.58 21.09
CA ASP A 253 15.94 5.64 22.08
C ASP A 253 15.73 7.03 21.45
N GLY A 254 15.70 8.07 22.28
CA GLY A 254 15.59 9.46 21.85
C GLY A 254 14.38 9.70 20.94
N GLU A 255 14.64 10.23 19.73
CA GLU A 255 13.60 10.50 18.73
C GLU A 255 12.99 9.24 18.08
N LEU A 256 13.70 8.11 18.12
CA LEU A 256 13.27 6.84 17.55
C LEU A 256 12.43 6.03 18.54
N ALA A 257 12.53 6.33 19.84
CA ALA A 257 11.76 5.67 20.89
C ALA A 257 10.26 5.67 20.55
N GLY A 258 9.63 4.51 20.68
CA GLY A 258 8.26 4.31 20.23
C GLY A 258 7.63 3.05 20.80
N ALA A 259 6.52 2.64 20.18
CA ALA A 259 5.80 1.45 20.58
C ALA A 259 5.47 0.59 19.36
N TYR A 260 5.49 -0.72 19.57
CA TYR A 260 5.02 -1.70 18.60
C TYR A 260 3.58 -2.08 18.88
N PHE A 261 2.76 -2.17 17.82
CA PHE A 261 1.39 -2.63 17.87
C PHE A 261 1.19 -3.76 16.86
N SER A 262 0.93 -4.97 17.37
CA SER A 262 0.48 -6.09 16.54
C SER A 262 -0.90 -5.77 15.98
N MET A 263 -1.09 -5.94 14.66
CA MET A 263 -2.32 -5.56 13.99
C MET A 263 -3.54 -6.29 14.57
N LYS A 264 -3.39 -7.57 14.95
CA LYS A 264 -4.45 -8.37 15.59
C LYS A 264 -4.96 -7.78 16.91
N ASP A 265 -4.16 -6.95 17.58
CA ASP A 265 -4.45 -6.37 18.90
C ASP A 265 -5.00 -4.93 18.80
N ILE A 266 -5.09 -4.37 17.57
CA ILE A 266 -5.65 -3.03 17.30
C ILE A 266 -7.12 -3.19 16.89
N SER A 267 -8.04 -2.43 17.48
CA SER A 267 -9.46 -2.48 17.10
C SER A 267 -9.68 -2.09 15.64
N ALA A 268 -10.72 -2.62 15.01
CA ALA A 268 -11.02 -2.34 13.60
C ALA A 268 -11.22 -0.84 13.32
N GLU A 269 -11.83 -0.11 14.26
CA GLU A 269 -12.04 1.33 14.17
C GLU A 269 -10.71 2.09 14.24
N THR A 270 -9.82 1.70 15.16
CA THR A 270 -8.49 2.29 15.27
C THR A 270 -7.64 1.97 14.05
N GLN A 271 -7.69 0.74 13.52
CA GLN A 271 -7.00 0.39 12.28
C GLN A 271 -7.49 1.27 11.12
N ALA A 272 -8.80 1.43 10.95
CA ALA A 272 -9.37 2.27 9.90
C ALA A 272 -8.91 3.73 10.00
N GLU A 273 -8.84 4.29 11.20
CA GLU A 273 -8.33 5.65 11.43
C GLU A 273 -6.82 5.75 11.16
N MET A 274 -6.03 4.76 11.59
CA MET A 274 -4.59 4.73 11.31
C MET A 274 -4.29 4.60 9.81
N VAL A 275 -5.08 3.82 9.08
CA VAL A 275 -5.00 3.70 7.61
C VAL A 275 -5.32 5.04 6.95
N LYS A 276 -6.38 5.72 7.39
CA LYS A 276 -6.75 7.04 6.88
C LYS A 276 -5.65 8.09 7.11
N ARG A 277 -4.89 7.97 8.19
CA ARG A 277 -3.75 8.83 8.52
C ARG A 277 -2.44 8.39 7.87
N HIS A 278 -2.45 7.35 7.03
CA HIS A 278 -1.28 6.76 6.39
C HIS A 278 -0.23 6.19 7.37
N ILE A 279 -0.65 5.84 8.59
CA ILE A 279 0.21 5.24 9.62
C ILE A 279 0.24 3.72 9.46
N LEU A 280 -0.92 3.11 9.22
CA LEU A 280 -1.06 1.66 9.06
C LEU A 280 -1.40 1.31 7.61
N PHE A 281 -0.95 0.14 7.15
CA PHE A 281 -1.32 -0.43 5.86
C PHE A 281 -2.61 -1.23 5.96
N LYS A 282 -3.26 -1.48 4.82
CA LYS A 282 -4.51 -2.25 4.73
C LYS A 282 -4.37 -3.39 3.74
N LYS A 283 -5.17 -4.43 3.92
CA LYS A 283 -5.49 -5.39 2.85
C LYS A 283 -6.35 -4.69 1.77
N GLY A 284 -6.15 -5.05 0.51
CA GLY A 284 -7.04 -4.60 -0.58
C GLY A 284 -6.40 -4.44 -1.96
N ASP A 285 -5.12 -4.80 -2.11
CA ASP A 285 -4.45 -4.86 -3.40
C ASP A 285 -4.62 -6.26 -4.01
N GLU A 286 -5.28 -6.37 -5.16
CA GLU A 286 -5.58 -7.66 -5.79
C GLU A 286 -4.31 -8.37 -6.29
N TYR A 287 -3.35 -7.64 -6.85
CA TYR A 287 -2.08 -8.20 -7.30
C TYR A 287 -1.32 -8.85 -6.15
N LEU A 288 -1.27 -8.20 -4.98
CA LEU A 288 -0.66 -8.76 -3.78
C LEU A 288 -1.48 -9.94 -3.21
N GLN A 289 -2.81 -9.89 -3.30
CA GLN A 289 -3.67 -10.99 -2.88
C GLN A 289 -3.34 -12.27 -3.65
N ASP A 290 -3.27 -12.19 -4.98
CA ASP A 290 -3.02 -13.36 -5.84
C ASP A 290 -1.53 -13.74 -5.92
N ALA A 291 -0.63 -12.83 -5.54
CA ALA A 291 0.76 -13.19 -5.22
C ALA A 291 0.89 -13.96 -3.89
N GLY A 292 -0.16 -13.99 -3.05
CA GLY A 292 -0.15 -14.68 -1.74
C GLY A 292 0.33 -13.82 -0.56
N CYS A 293 0.40 -12.50 -0.72
CA CYS A 293 0.86 -11.55 0.32
C CYS A 293 -0.04 -11.56 1.56
N TYR A 294 -1.35 -11.73 1.37
CA TYR A 294 -2.34 -11.69 2.46
C TYR A 294 -2.65 -13.06 3.07
N ARG A 295 -1.86 -14.10 2.78
CA ARG A 295 -1.99 -15.39 3.47
C ARG A 295 -1.84 -15.20 4.98
N PHE A 296 -2.68 -15.87 5.76
CA PHE A 296 -2.73 -15.80 7.21
C PHE A 296 -3.04 -14.40 7.80
N TRP A 297 -3.61 -13.47 7.05
CA TRP A 297 -3.90 -12.13 7.55
C TRP A 297 -4.83 -12.13 8.78
N PRO A 298 -4.56 -11.34 9.86
CA PRO A 298 -3.46 -10.38 10.06
C PRO A 298 -2.29 -10.95 10.90
N ILE A 299 -2.10 -12.27 10.97
CA ILE A 299 -1.07 -12.92 11.80
C ILE A 299 0.32 -12.47 11.37
N GLY A 300 1.16 -12.08 12.35
CA GLY A 300 2.52 -11.60 12.13
C GLY A 300 2.61 -10.16 11.61
N ARG A 301 1.48 -9.47 11.37
CA ARG A 301 1.48 -8.10 10.84
C ARG A 301 1.40 -7.10 11.97
N GLY A 302 2.06 -5.96 11.80
CA GLY A 302 2.01 -4.90 12.77
C GLY A 302 2.74 -3.64 12.34
N ILE A 303 2.79 -2.70 13.27
CA ILE A 303 3.31 -1.37 13.07
C ILE A 303 4.13 -0.98 14.30
N PHE A 304 5.34 -0.50 14.08
CA PHE A 304 6.02 0.35 15.05
C PHE A 304 5.87 1.80 14.64
N HIS A 305 5.67 2.69 15.60
CA HIS A 305 5.86 4.13 15.36
C HIS A 305 6.30 4.87 16.63
N ASN A 306 7.01 5.97 16.44
CA ASN A 306 7.32 6.90 17.53
C ASN A 306 6.07 7.76 17.89
N PRO A 307 6.02 8.41 19.08
CA PRO A 307 4.87 9.22 19.48
C PRO A 307 4.58 10.42 18.56
N ALA A 308 5.61 10.92 17.88
CA ALA A 308 5.49 12.02 16.92
C ALA A 308 4.96 11.59 15.56
N GLU A 309 4.87 10.27 15.31
CA GLU A 309 4.51 9.66 14.02
C GLU A 309 5.38 10.15 12.85
N THR A 310 6.63 10.50 13.14
CA THR A 310 7.64 10.91 12.16
C THR A 310 8.55 9.76 11.74
N PHE A 311 8.43 8.61 12.41
CA PHE A 311 9.13 7.39 12.07
C PHE A 311 8.24 6.17 12.32
N LEU A 312 8.18 5.27 11.33
CA LEU A 312 7.32 4.10 11.31
C LEU A 312 8.05 2.88 10.73
N VAL A 313 7.70 1.69 11.21
CA VAL A 313 8.11 0.42 10.59
C VAL A 313 6.88 -0.45 10.39
N TRP A 314 6.52 -0.70 9.14
CA TRP A 314 5.50 -1.70 8.79
C TRP A 314 6.16 -3.06 8.79
N VAL A 315 5.47 -4.05 9.36
CA VAL A 315 5.97 -5.42 9.45
C VAL A 315 5.05 -6.37 8.71
N ASN A 316 5.65 -7.19 7.84
CA ASN A 316 4.98 -8.26 7.07
C ASN A 316 3.84 -7.79 6.14
N GLU A 317 4.07 -6.68 5.45
CA GLU A 317 3.23 -6.24 4.33
C GLU A 317 3.77 -6.86 3.03
N GLU A 318 4.21 -6.07 2.05
CA GLU A 318 4.83 -6.56 0.80
C GLU A 318 6.26 -7.10 1.03
N ASP A 319 6.95 -6.56 2.03
CA ASP A 319 8.26 -7.02 2.50
C ASP A 319 8.22 -7.20 4.02
N HIS A 320 9.23 -7.89 4.59
CA HIS A 320 9.30 -8.10 6.04
C HIS A 320 9.29 -6.78 6.81
N LEU A 321 10.03 -5.77 6.33
CA LEU A 321 10.03 -4.42 6.89
C LEU A 321 9.85 -3.37 5.79
N ARG A 322 8.94 -2.42 6.03
CA ARG A 322 8.91 -1.13 5.35
C ARG A 322 9.23 -0.04 6.35
N ILE A 323 10.42 0.53 6.25
CA ILE A 323 10.97 1.51 7.20
C ILE A 323 10.73 2.89 6.62
N ILE A 324 10.05 3.75 7.36
CA ILE A 324 9.51 5.02 6.87
C ILE A 324 9.93 6.13 7.83
N SER A 325 10.54 7.17 7.29
CA SER A 325 10.74 8.43 7.97
C SER A 325 9.95 9.50 7.24
N MET A 326 9.32 10.41 7.99
CA MET A 326 8.55 11.50 7.40
C MET A 326 8.52 12.73 8.31
N ALA A 327 8.28 13.88 7.71
CA ALA A 327 8.09 15.14 8.39
C ALA A 327 7.02 15.98 7.69
N LYS A 328 6.34 16.83 8.47
CA LYS A 328 5.56 17.94 7.91
C LYS A 328 6.58 18.99 7.46
N CYS A 329 6.46 19.51 6.23
CA CYS A 329 7.39 20.40 5.51
C CYS A 329 8.54 19.73 4.73
N GLY A 330 9.41 20.56 4.16
CA GLY A 330 10.50 20.21 3.23
C GLY A 330 11.82 19.76 3.88
N ASP A 331 11.84 19.40 5.17
CA ASP A 331 13.06 19.01 5.86
C ASP A 331 13.54 17.60 5.48
N LEU A 332 14.08 17.48 4.27
CA LEU A 332 14.59 16.21 3.74
C LEU A 332 15.80 15.71 4.54
N GLY A 333 16.64 16.61 5.03
CA GLY A 333 17.81 16.29 5.86
C GLY A 333 17.43 15.57 7.15
N ASP A 334 16.50 16.14 7.92
CA ASP A 334 15.96 15.51 9.13
C ASP A 334 15.35 14.13 8.84
N VAL A 335 14.53 14.04 7.78
CA VAL A 335 13.88 12.79 7.38
C VAL A 335 14.91 11.72 7.00
N TYR A 336 15.94 12.07 6.24
CA TYR A 336 16.97 11.13 5.80
C TYR A 336 17.88 10.70 6.95
N SER A 337 18.35 11.64 7.76
CA SER A 337 19.21 11.36 8.92
C SER A 337 18.52 10.40 9.91
N ARG A 338 17.24 10.65 10.23
CA ARG A 338 16.45 9.76 11.09
C ARG A 338 16.27 8.36 10.50
N LEU A 339 16.08 8.26 9.18
CA LEU A 339 15.97 6.97 8.49
C LEU A 339 17.28 6.17 8.58
N VAL A 340 18.42 6.81 8.29
CA VAL A 340 19.75 6.19 8.33
C VAL A 340 20.08 5.72 9.74
N LYS A 341 19.82 6.55 10.76
CA LYS A 341 20.01 6.19 12.16
C LYS A 341 19.16 4.97 12.56
N ALA A 342 17.90 4.94 12.15
CA ALA A 342 17.02 3.81 12.44
C ALA A 342 17.46 2.51 11.74
N LEU A 343 17.94 2.59 10.50
CA LEU A 343 18.49 1.44 9.78
C LEU A 343 19.72 0.88 10.51
N GLN A 344 20.66 1.75 10.90
CA GLN A 344 21.85 1.35 11.67
C GLN A 344 21.49 0.69 13.01
N GLU A 345 20.43 1.15 13.67
CA GLU A 345 19.96 0.54 14.91
C GLU A 345 19.33 -0.83 14.69
N LEU A 346 18.50 -1.00 13.65
CA LEU A 346 17.92 -2.30 13.28
C LEU A 346 19.00 -3.32 12.92
N GLU A 347 20.03 -2.90 12.18
CA GLU A 347 21.12 -3.75 11.70
C GLU A 347 22.01 -4.30 12.82
N LYS A 348 21.90 -3.77 14.05
CA LYS A 348 22.57 -4.38 15.23
C LYS A 348 21.99 -5.74 15.59
N ASN A 349 20.70 -5.95 15.33
CA ASN A 349 19.96 -7.14 15.76
C ASN A 349 19.38 -7.94 14.58
N LEU A 350 19.28 -7.34 13.39
CA LEU A 350 18.75 -7.94 12.18
C LEU A 350 19.80 -7.96 11.09
N VAL A 351 19.92 -9.08 10.39
CA VAL A 351 20.72 -9.18 9.16
C VAL A 351 19.75 -9.16 7.99
N PHE A 352 19.99 -8.28 7.02
CA PHE A 352 19.12 -8.11 5.86
C PHE A 352 19.71 -8.77 4.61
N GLY A 353 18.85 -9.40 3.83
CA GLY A 353 19.23 -10.07 2.58
C GLY A 353 19.68 -9.09 1.51
N ARG A 354 20.89 -9.32 1.00
CA ARG A 354 21.49 -8.54 -0.09
C ARG A 354 22.09 -9.47 -1.15
N HIS A 355 21.78 -9.20 -2.41
CA HIS A 355 22.35 -9.89 -3.57
C HIS A 355 23.50 -9.10 -4.17
N ALA A 356 24.60 -9.76 -4.54
CA ALA A 356 25.80 -9.11 -5.08
C ALA A 356 25.49 -8.26 -6.32
N ARG A 357 24.62 -8.77 -7.21
CA ARG A 357 24.23 -8.07 -8.44
C ARG A 357 23.11 -7.06 -8.25
N TYR A 358 22.11 -7.37 -7.44
CA TYR A 358 20.84 -6.62 -7.41
C TYR A 358 20.67 -5.67 -6.23
N GLY A 359 21.55 -5.71 -5.22
CA GLY A 359 21.37 -4.86 -4.04
C GLY A 359 20.58 -5.54 -2.94
N ASN A 360 19.94 -4.72 -2.11
CA ASN A 360 18.99 -5.19 -1.12
C ASN A 360 17.84 -5.91 -1.83
N LEU A 361 17.45 -7.07 -1.31
CA LEU A 361 16.45 -7.90 -1.94
C LEU A 361 15.04 -7.60 -1.40
N THR A 362 14.09 -7.56 -2.34
CA THR A 362 12.65 -7.39 -2.11
C THR A 362 11.88 -8.49 -2.82
N ALA A 363 10.64 -8.74 -2.39
CA ALA A 363 9.76 -9.68 -3.10
C ALA A 363 9.47 -9.17 -4.52
N CYS A 364 9.09 -7.90 -4.66
CA CYS A 364 8.87 -7.30 -5.97
C CYS A 364 10.21 -6.86 -6.61
N PRO A 365 10.54 -7.24 -7.86
CA PRO A 365 11.78 -6.84 -8.52
C PRO A 365 11.86 -5.31 -8.77
N THR A 366 10.73 -4.62 -8.76
CA THR A 366 10.66 -3.15 -8.92
C THR A 366 11.19 -2.36 -7.72
N ASN A 367 11.34 -3.03 -6.57
CA ASN A 367 11.82 -2.44 -5.32
C ASN A 367 13.27 -2.85 -4.98
N LEU A 368 13.99 -3.54 -5.87
CA LEU A 368 15.39 -3.90 -5.67
C LEU A 368 16.34 -2.70 -5.62
N GLY A 369 17.60 -2.97 -5.27
CA GLY A 369 18.68 -1.98 -5.27
C GLY A 369 18.81 -1.29 -3.92
N THR A 370 18.57 0.02 -3.91
CA THR A 370 18.45 0.83 -2.70
C THR A 370 17.16 0.52 -1.93
N THR A 371 16.12 0.05 -2.64
CA THR A 371 14.71 -0.02 -2.19
C THR A 371 14.09 1.33 -1.81
N LEU A 372 14.85 2.41 -1.99
CA LEU A 372 14.53 3.71 -1.43
C LEU A 372 13.56 4.43 -2.36
N ARG A 373 12.45 4.90 -1.79
CA ARG A 373 11.60 5.92 -2.41
C ARG A 373 11.49 7.12 -1.49
N ALA A 374 12.13 8.20 -1.89
CA ALA A 374 12.01 9.52 -1.31
C ALA A 374 11.00 10.33 -2.11
N SER A 375 10.09 11.01 -1.42
CA SER A 375 9.07 11.83 -2.06
C SER A 375 8.68 13.06 -1.24
N VAL A 376 8.19 14.07 -1.95
CA VAL A 376 7.65 15.29 -1.36
C VAL A 376 6.25 15.55 -1.91
N HIS A 377 5.33 15.95 -1.03
CA HIS A 377 4.08 16.57 -1.45
C HIS A 377 4.30 18.07 -1.58
N ILE A 378 4.28 18.55 -2.82
CA ILE A 378 4.64 19.92 -3.19
C ILE A 378 3.51 20.60 -3.96
N ARG A 379 3.35 21.91 -3.78
CA ARG A 379 2.36 22.72 -4.48
C ARG A 379 3.05 23.73 -5.40
N LEU A 380 2.90 23.55 -6.71
CA LEU A 380 3.49 24.40 -7.76
C LEU A 380 2.40 24.86 -8.73
N PRO A 381 1.52 25.80 -8.33
CA PRO A 381 0.28 26.11 -9.04
C PRO A 381 0.49 26.77 -10.41
N LEU A 382 1.63 27.43 -10.67
CA LEU A 382 1.91 28.05 -11.96
C LEU A 382 2.58 27.08 -12.91
N LEU A 383 3.60 26.35 -12.44
CA LEU A 383 4.30 25.35 -13.22
C LEU A 383 3.37 24.20 -13.61
N ALA A 384 2.43 23.81 -12.73
CA ALA A 384 1.44 22.79 -13.02
C ALA A 384 0.47 23.15 -14.17
N GLN A 385 0.35 24.42 -14.55
CA GLN A 385 -0.47 24.82 -15.70
C GLN A 385 0.18 24.44 -17.04
N ASP A 386 1.52 24.33 -17.07
CA ASP A 386 2.29 23.86 -18.21
C ASP A 386 2.74 22.41 -17.97
N THR A 387 1.80 21.49 -18.17
CA THR A 387 2.01 20.07 -17.90
C THR A 387 3.12 19.45 -18.76
N GLU A 388 3.36 19.95 -19.95
CA GLU A 388 4.42 19.45 -20.85
C GLU A 388 5.80 19.88 -20.32
N ARG A 389 5.97 21.15 -19.95
CA ARG A 389 7.20 21.64 -19.32
C ARG A 389 7.49 20.91 -18.01
N LEU A 390 6.50 20.78 -17.13
CA LEU A 390 6.65 20.09 -15.85
C LEU A 390 7.08 18.63 -16.03
N ARG A 391 6.43 17.89 -16.94
CA ARG A 391 6.79 16.49 -17.23
C ARG A 391 8.17 16.35 -17.84
N THR A 392 8.56 17.26 -18.73
CA THR A 392 9.89 17.28 -19.35
C THR A 392 10.97 17.51 -18.30
N MET A 393 10.80 18.54 -17.46
CA MET A 393 11.72 18.83 -16.36
C MET A 393 11.85 17.64 -15.40
N ALA A 394 10.72 17.05 -14.98
CA ALA A 394 10.76 15.90 -14.09
C ALA A 394 11.49 14.71 -14.72
N LYS A 395 11.24 14.40 -16.00
CA LYS A 395 11.92 13.32 -16.72
C LYS A 395 13.43 13.55 -16.78
N ASP A 396 13.87 14.76 -17.15
CA ASP A 396 15.29 15.11 -17.26
C ASP A 396 16.00 15.03 -15.88
N LEU A 397 15.25 15.30 -14.81
CA LEU A 397 15.70 15.19 -13.42
C LEU A 397 15.53 13.78 -12.82
N ASN A 398 15.11 12.78 -13.60
CA ASN A 398 14.82 11.41 -13.15
C ASN A 398 13.78 11.32 -12.03
N LEU A 399 12.81 12.23 -12.03
CA LEU A 399 11.69 12.31 -11.10
C LEU A 399 10.43 11.72 -11.71
N GLN A 400 9.59 11.15 -10.85
CA GLN A 400 8.24 10.72 -11.17
C GLN A 400 7.23 11.64 -10.48
N ILE A 401 6.23 12.10 -11.23
CA ILE A 401 5.12 12.91 -10.72
C ILE A 401 3.88 12.04 -10.60
N ARG A 402 3.20 12.11 -9.45
CA ARG A 402 1.92 11.47 -9.17
C ARG A 402 0.96 12.48 -8.53
N GLY A 403 -0.35 12.22 -8.56
CA GLY A 403 -1.28 12.89 -7.67
C GLY A 403 -1.07 12.45 -6.21
N THR A 404 -1.65 13.17 -5.26
CA THR A 404 -1.46 12.91 -3.82
C THR A 404 -2.11 11.63 -3.32
N GLY A 405 -3.05 11.06 -4.07
CA GLY A 405 -3.66 9.76 -3.77
C GLY A 405 -2.84 8.56 -4.26
N GLY A 406 -1.68 8.78 -4.90
CA GLY A 406 -0.80 7.74 -5.40
C GLY A 406 -0.78 7.63 -6.93
N GLU A 407 -0.36 6.47 -7.43
CA GLU A 407 -0.26 6.22 -8.87
C GLU A 407 -1.63 6.39 -9.55
N HIS A 408 -1.64 6.97 -10.76
CA HIS A 408 -2.84 7.25 -11.54
C HIS A 408 -3.87 8.22 -10.94
N THR A 409 -3.54 8.93 -9.84
CA THR A 409 -4.41 9.98 -9.28
C THR A 409 -4.14 11.35 -9.92
N ALA A 410 -5.18 12.19 -10.01
CA ALA A 410 -5.11 13.50 -10.64
C ALA A 410 -4.31 14.52 -9.80
N ILE A 411 -3.70 15.49 -10.46
CA ILE A 411 -3.09 16.66 -9.83
C ILE A 411 -4.20 17.70 -9.65
N GLU A 412 -4.50 18.05 -8.40
CA GLU A 412 -5.51 19.06 -8.05
C GLU A 412 -4.82 20.27 -7.42
N ASP A 413 -5.21 21.48 -7.84
CA ASP A 413 -4.68 22.76 -7.33
C ASP A 413 -3.14 22.90 -7.33
N GLY A 414 -2.49 22.21 -8.28
CA GLY A 414 -1.03 22.17 -8.42
C GLY A 414 -0.32 21.36 -7.33
N ILE A 415 -1.06 20.59 -6.53
CA ILE A 415 -0.52 19.72 -5.49
C ILE A 415 -0.20 18.35 -6.07
N MET A 416 1.03 17.89 -5.88
CA MET A 416 1.54 16.65 -6.47
C MET A 416 2.53 15.94 -5.54
N ASP A 417 2.63 14.61 -5.70
CA ASP A 417 3.68 13.78 -5.10
C ASP A 417 4.82 13.63 -6.11
N ILE A 418 5.99 14.16 -5.77
CA ILE A 418 7.19 14.05 -6.61
C ILE A 418 8.19 13.14 -5.91
N SER A 419 8.65 12.11 -6.61
CA SER A 419 9.55 11.10 -6.07
C SER A 419 10.66 10.73 -7.04
N ASN A 420 11.73 10.10 -6.54
CA ASN A 420 12.73 9.48 -7.41
C ASN A 420 12.12 8.35 -8.27
N CYS A 421 12.53 8.28 -9.53
CA CYS A 421 12.13 7.20 -10.44
C CYS A 421 12.99 5.93 -10.24
N LYS A 422 14.31 6.11 -10.18
CA LYS A 422 15.28 5.00 -10.07
C LYS A 422 15.34 4.46 -8.65
N ARG A 423 15.58 3.14 -8.53
CA ARG A 423 15.92 2.47 -7.25
C ARG A 423 17.17 1.59 -7.35
N LEU A 424 17.58 1.24 -8.56
CA LEU A 424 18.71 0.34 -8.84
C LEU A 424 19.73 1.03 -9.76
N GLY A 425 21.01 0.73 -9.55
CA GLY A 425 22.14 1.32 -10.27
C GLY A 425 22.62 2.66 -9.73
N ILE A 426 22.21 3.02 -8.52
CA ILE A 426 22.52 4.28 -7.84
C ILE A 426 22.59 4.04 -6.33
N THR A 427 23.44 4.76 -5.60
CA THR A 427 23.49 4.66 -4.13
C THR A 427 22.31 5.37 -3.47
N GLU A 428 22.03 5.06 -2.20
CA GLU A 428 21.00 5.74 -1.41
C GLU A 428 21.25 7.24 -1.32
N TYR A 429 22.51 7.66 -1.11
CA TYR A 429 22.90 9.07 -1.03
C TYR A 429 22.72 9.82 -2.35
N GLU A 430 23.27 9.28 -3.46
CA GLU A 430 23.13 9.91 -4.79
C GLU A 430 21.66 10.08 -5.20
N LEU A 431 20.82 9.10 -4.85
CA LEU A 431 19.39 9.15 -5.13
C LEU A 431 18.70 10.28 -4.36
N VAL A 432 19.00 10.43 -3.07
CA VAL A 432 18.43 11.52 -2.24
C VAL A 432 18.96 12.89 -2.67
N LYS A 433 20.25 13.00 -3.03
CA LYS A 433 20.82 14.23 -3.62
C LYS A 433 20.15 14.59 -4.94
N SER A 434 19.93 13.62 -5.82
CA SER A 434 19.24 13.84 -7.10
C SER A 434 17.80 14.33 -6.88
N LEU A 435 17.09 13.81 -5.88
CA LEU A 435 15.77 14.33 -5.51
C LEU A 435 15.88 15.78 -5.02
N GLN A 436 16.80 16.08 -4.09
CA GLN A 436 17.03 17.44 -3.59
C GLN A 436 17.27 18.45 -4.72
N GLU A 437 18.20 18.14 -5.62
CA GLU A 437 18.51 19.00 -6.78
C GLU A 437 17.29 19.22 -7.68
N GLY A 438 16.54 18.15 -7.92
CA GLY A 438 15.35 18.19 -8.75
C GLY A 438 14.22 19.02 -8.16
N ILE A 439 13.93 18.85 -6.86
CA ILE A 439 12.91 19.65 -6.16
C ILE A 439 13.30 21.13 -6.10
N ILE A 440 14.57 21.45 -5.79
CA ILE A 440 15.07 22.83 -5.81
C ILE A 440 14.89 23.47 -7.19
N SER A 441 15.15 22.71 -8.27
CA SER A 441 14.99 23.21 -9.64
C SER A 441 13.52 23.47 -10.00
N LEU A 442 12.60 22.64 -9.54
CA LEU A 442 11.16 22.85 -9.75
C LEU A 442 10.64 24.05 -8.95
N ILE A 443 11.09 24.24 -7.71
CA ILE A 443 10.75 25.41 -6.89
C ILE A 443 11.23 26.70 -7.56
N LYS A 444 12.49 26.73 -8.03
CA LYS A 444 13.03 27.90 -8.76
C LYS A 444 12.20 28.24 -9.99
N ALA A 445 11.76 27.22 -10.76
CA ALA A 445 10.92 27.45 -11.93
C ALA A 445 9.53 28.03 -11.56
N GLU A 446 8.97 27.65 -10.41
CA GLU A 446 7.74 28.25 -9.87
C GLU A 446 7.97 29.70 -9.44
N GLU A 447 9.04 29.98 -8.70
CA GLU A 447 9.43 31.34 -8.27
C GLU A 447 9.62 32.30 -9.46
N GLU A 448 10.23 31.83 -10.54
CA GLU A 448 10.39 32.60 -11.78
C GLU A 448 9.04 32.93 -12.45
N LEU A 449 8.05 32.04 -12.34
CA LEU A 449 6.70 32.28 -12.85
C LEU A 449 5.92 33.25 -11.94
N GLU A 450 6.12 33.16 -10.62
CA GLU A 450 5.54 34.09 -9.65
C GLU A 450 6.07 35.51 -9.83
N ALA A 451 7.38 35.68 -10.07
CA ALA A 451 7.99 36.99 -10.29
C ALA A 451 7.55 37.69 -11.58
N LYS A 452 6.93 36.96 -12.52
CA LYS A 452 6.38 37.50 -13.77
C LYS A 452 4.91 37.93 -13.65
N LYS A 453 4.26 37.63 -12.53
CA LYS A 453 2.91 38.12 -12.19
C LYS A 453 3.00 39.43 -11.43
#